data_AF-A0A816LRA7-F1
#
_entry.id   AF-A0A816LRA7-F1
#
_cell.length_a   1.000
_cell.length_b   1.000
_cell.length_c   1.000
_cell.angle_alpha   90.00
_cell.angle_beta   90.00
_cell.angle_gamma   90.00
#
_symmetry.space_group_name_H-M   'P 1'
#
loop_
_entity.id
_entity.type
_entity.pdbx_description
1 polymer ?
#
loop_
_entity_poly.entity_id
_entity_poly.type
_entity_poly.pdbx_seq_one_letter_code
_entity_poly.pdbx_strand_id
1 'polypeptide(L)'
;MVNSQSGYDSTCTCNTVTSSVCMQYTCSTTSKSASCFAGTSLTTLADGTFKPLADIQIGDQVLVNRNNTVEPITSFIHAKREGLFTFIALQIQSVVSNLSSTILVSANHLIFDYDSGEARFAGKLRVGDRVQFIDNSEIVPGEIVHIQLTKQQGYYAPLTPSGTIIIDGVVASNYATVSNHALAHQIMGIYRWWIDLVGGSKWSEEIPWMLQTMLSIEQLIRWFGGQIAINNFNYDGQFEVSSIT
;
A
#
# COMPACT_ATOMS: atom_id res chain seq x y z
N MET A 1 16.54 23.85 16.42
CA MET A 1 16.61 23.58 14.97
C MET A 1 16.62 22.08 14.81
N VAL A 2 15.47 21.47 14.50
CA VAL A 2 15.38 20.02 14.28
C VAL A 2 15.72 19.80 12.81
N ASN A 3 16.84 19.15 12.54
CA ASN A 3 17.26 18.74 11.21
C ASN A 3 16.15 17.88 10.59
N SER A 4 15.46 18.41 9.58
CA SER A 4 14.55 17.66 8.72
C SER A 4 15.37 16.62 7.96
N GLN A 5 15.34 15.37 8.43
CA GLN A 5 15.92 14.28 7.66
C GLN A 5 15.08 14.11 6.38
N SER A 6 15.77 14.02 5.26
CA SER A 6 15.22 13.92 3.91
C SER A 6 14.23 12.75 3.79
N GLY A 7 12.97 13.08 3.55
CA GLY A 7 11.94 12.18 3.07
C GLY A 7 10.59 12.44 3.76
N TYR A 8 9.53 12.50 2.97
CA TYR A 8 8.13 12.27 3.41
C TYR A 8 7.37 13.44 4.03
N ASP A 9 7.75 14.68 3.75
CA ASP A 9 6.89 15.83 4.05
C ASP A 9 5.77 15.96 3.02
N SER A 10 4.54 15.93 3.53
CA SER A 10 3.32 16.28 2.78
C SER A 10 2.95 17.71 3.09
N THR A 11 2.68 18.50 2.05
CA THR A 11 2.14 19.86 2.20
C THR A 11 0.65 19.81 1.92
N CYS A 12 -0.16 20.32 2.83
CA CYS A 12 -1.61 20.29 2.72
C CYS A 12 -2.20 21.69 2.71
N THR A 13 -3.19 21.89 1.85
CA THR A 13 -3.97 23.12 1.76
C THR A 13 -5.40 22.83 2.17
N CYS A 14 -5.98 23.66 3.04
CA CYS A 14 -7.38 23.51 3.41
C CYS A 14 -8.28 23.97 2.26
N ASN A 15 -9.23 23.11 1.87
CA ASN A 15 -10.17 23.42 0.79
C ASN A 15 -11.53 23.90 1.31
N THR A 16 -12.02 23.25 2.38
CA THR A 16 -13.39 23.44 2.87
C THR A 16 -13.34 23.73 4.36
N VAL A 17 -13.88 24.87 4.80
CA VAL A 17 -13.92 25.29 6.21
C VAL A 17 -15.37 25.35 6.68
N THR A 18 -15.66 24.74 7.83
CA THR A 18 -16.93 24.84 8.54
C THR A 18 -16.67 25.24 9.98
N SER A 19 -17.32 26.30 10.47
CA SER A 19 -17.16 26.77 11.86
C SER A 19 -15.69 26.97 12.29
N SER A 20 -14.87 27.52 11.39
CA SER A 20 -13.42 27.73 11.58
C SER A 20 -12.58 26.45 11.72
N VAL A 21 -13.16 25.28 11.41
CA VAL A 21 -12.46 23.99 11.33
C VAL A 21 -12.37 23.58 9.86
N CYS A 22 -11.20 23.17 9.41
CA CYS A 22 -11.04 22.63 8.07
C CYS A 22 -11.59 21.20 8.00
N MET A 23 -12.49 20.96 7.07
CA MET A 23 -13.20 19.68 6.88
C MET A 23 -12.56 18.81 5.79
N GLN A 24 -11.74 19.41 4.92
CA GLN A 24 -11.11 18.70 3.80
C GLN A 24 -9.83 19.42 3.39
N TYR A 25 -8.78 18.64 3.16
CA TYR A 25 -7.48 19.11 2.73
C TYR A 25 -7.08 18.45 1.43
N THR A 26 -6.44 19.20 0.53
CA THR A 26 -5.65 18.63 -0.57
C THR A 26 -4.19 18.63 -0.17
N CYS A 27 -3.59 17.46 -0.17
CA CYS A 27 -2.20 17.24 0.18
C CYS A 27 -1.38 16.86 -1.04
N SER A 28 -0.11 17.29 -1.06
CA SER A 28 0.87 16.88 -2.05
C SER A 28 2.11 16.29 -1.38
N THR A 29 2.60 15.16 -1.90
CA THR A 29 3.85 14.53 -1.43
C THR A 29 5.02 14.88 -2.34
N THR A 30 6.14 15.24 -1.74
CA THR A 30 7.42 15.46 -2.44
C THR A 30 8.13 14.16 -2.81
N SER A 31 7.78 13.05 -2.13
CA SER A 31 8.34 11.73 -2.39
C SER A 31 7.42 10.92 -3.32
N LYS A 32 7.99 10.48 -4.44
CA LYS A 32 7.37 9.53 -5.38
C LYS A 32 7.75 8.07 -5.10
N SER A 33 8.60 7.82 -4.09
CA SER A 33 9.40 6.59 -4.02
C SER A 33 9.14 5.65 -2.85
N ALA A 34 8.52 6.05 -1.73
CA ALA A 34 8.11 5.05 -0.73
C ALA A 34 6.71 4.58 -0.96
N SER A 35 6.58 3.27 -0.91
CA SER A 35 5.53 2.47 -1.50
C SER A 35 5.26 1.34 -0.50
N CYS A 36 4.66 1.66 0.65
CA CYS A 36 4.79 0.86 1.88
C CYS A 36 3.62 0.99 2.88
N PHE A 37 3.65 0.13 3.89
CA PHE A 37 2.81 0.17 5.10
C PHE A 37 3.63 0.56 6.33
N ALA A 38 2.94 1.01 7.39
CA ALA A 38 3.58 1.34 8.66
C ALA A 38 4.09 0.08 9.39
N GLY A 39 5.15 0.20 10.20
CA GLY A 39 5.66 -0.93 10.98
C GLY A 39 4.68 -1.48 12.02
N THR A 40 3.76 -0.65 12.48
CA THR A 40 2.70 -1.00 13.44
C THR A 40 1.51 -1.71 12.79
N SER A 41 1.37 -1.66 11.46
CA SER A 41 0.33 -2.39 10.74
C SER A 41 0.48 -3.89 10.92
N LEU A 42 -0.63 -4.59 11.01
CA LEU A 42 -0.71 -6.01 11.33
C LEU A 42 -0.99 -6.83 10.08
N THR A 43 -0.27 -7.92 9.91
CA THR A 43 -0.65 -8.99 8.98
C THR A 43 -1.16 -10.19 9.76
N THR A 44 -1.97 -11.02 9.10
CA THR A 44 -2.52 -12.26 9.70
C THR A 44 -1.65 -13.43 9.30
N LEU A 45 -1.16 -14.18 10.29
CA LEU A 45 -0.37 -15.39 10.09
C LEU A 45 -1.28 -16.59 9.79
N ALA A 46 -0.67 -17.68 9.31
CA ALA A 46 -1.35 -18.94 8.99
C ALA A 46 -2.12 -19.56 10.17
N ASP A 47 -1.67 -19.31 11.40
CA ASP A 47 -2.33 -19.78 12.64
C ASP A 47 -3.46 -18.86 13.11
N GLY A 48 -3.78 -17.80 12.35
CA GLY A 48 -4.79 -16.81 12.66
C GLY A 48 -4.33 -15.73 13.65
N THR A 49 -3.09 -15.78 14.13
CA THR A 49 -2.53 -14.73 14.97
C THR A 49 -2.13 -13.51 14.14
N PHE A 50 -2.04 -12.35 14.77
CA PHE A 50 -1.58 -11.13 14.13
C PHE A 50 -0.12 -10.85 14.47
N LYS A 51 0.64 -10.37 13.49
CA LYS A 51 2.03 -9.95 13.69
C LYS A 51 2.25 -8.56 13.06
N PRO A 52 2.88 -7.62 13.78
CA PRO A 52 3.22 -6.32 13.20
C PRO A 52 4.28 -6.46 12.13
N LEU A 53 4.21 -5.61 11.10
CA LEU A 53 5.16 -5.63 10.00
C LEU A 53 6.60 -5.31 10.43
N ALA A 54 6.80 -4.62 11.55
CA ALA A 54 8.13 -4.41 12.12
C ALA A 54 8.81 -5.72 12.58
N ASP A 55 8.02 -6.73 12.92
CA ASP A 55 8.49 -8.02 13.46
C ASP A 55 8.35 -9.18 12.46
N ILE A 56 7.74 -8.93 11.29
CA ILE A 56 7.57 -9.95 10.23
C ILE A 56 8.93 -10.36 9.66
N GLN A 57 9.10 -11.65 9.39
CA GLN A 57 10.34 -12.23 8.90
C GLN A 57 10.13 -12.96 7.56
N ILE A 58 11.20 -13.05 6.77
CA ILE A 58 11.19 -13.92 5.58
C ILE A 58 10.92 -15.37 6.02
N GLY A 59 9.99 -16.02 5.33
CA GLY A 59 9.50 -17.36 5.66
C GLY A 59 8.28 -17.37 6.59
N ASP A 60 7.89 -16.24 7.19
CA ASP A 60 6.61 -16.16 7.90
C ASP A 60 5.46 -16.43 6.92
N GLN A 61 4.56 -17.33 7.31
CA GLN A 61 3.41 -17.76 6.51
C GLN A 61 2.23 -16.82 6.80
N VAL A 62 1.81 -16.02 5.81
CA VAL A 62 0.79 -14.97 5.95
C VAL A 62 -0.42 -15.23 5.07
N LEU A 63 -1.58 -14.72 5.47
CA LEU A 63 -2.78 -14.71 4.64
C LEU A 63 -2.66 -13.66 3.54
N VAL A 64 -2.94 -14.08 2.30
CA VAL A 64 -2.82 -13.22 1.12
C VAL A 64 -4.14 -12.92 0.43
N ASN A 65 -5.18 -13.74 0.62
CA ASN A 65 -6.45 -13.58 -0.10
C ASN A 65 -7.67 -14.20 0.62
N ARG A 66 -8.80 -14.20 -0.11
CA ARG A 66 -10.13 -14.72 0.22
C ARG A 66 -10.19 -16.17 0.72
N ASN A 67 -9.36 -17.07 0.21
CA ASN A 67 -9.51 -18.52 0.42
C ASN A 67 -8.73 -19.04 1.63
N ASN A 68 -8.38 -18.16 2.58
CA ASN A 68 -7.34 -18.42 3.57
C ASN A 68 -6.05 -18.93 2.91
N THR A 69 -5.73 -18.45 1.70
CA THR A 69 -4.48 -18.85 1.05
C THR A 69 -3.35 -18.27 1.87
N VAL A 70 -2.44 -19.14 2.25
CA VAL A 70 -1.27 -18.85 3.04
C VAL A 70 -0.06 -18.89 2.12
N GLU A 71 0.76 -17.85 2.15
CA GLU A 71 2.02 -17.81 1.41
C GLU A 71 3.17 -17.32 2.30
N PRO A 72 4.42 -17.74 2.04
CA PRO A 72 5.57 -17.18 2.74
C PRO A 72 5.82 -15.73 2.34
N ILE A 73 6.29 -14.93 3.28
CA ILE A 73 7.05 -13.72 2.96
C ILE A 73 8.37 -14.15 2.31
N THR A 74 8.59 -13.77 1.05
CA THR A 74 9.80 -14.16 0.31
C THR A 74 10.91 -13.12 0.40
N SER A 75 10.54 -11.84 0.52
CA SER A 75 11.47 -10.71 0.63
C SER A 75 10.73 -9.44 1.05
N PHE A 76 11.42 -8.29 1.05
CA PHE A 76 10.83 -6.96 1.24
C PHE A 76 11.25 -6.03 0.10
N ILE A 77 10.31 -5.49 -0.67
CA ILE A 77 10.64 -4.56 -1.78
C ILE A 77 11.27 -3.28 -1.21
N HIS A 78 10.72 -2.80 -0.10
CA HIS A 78 11.21 -1.64 0.65
C HIS A 78 11.08 -1.94 2.15
N ALA A 79 12.12 -1.68 2.92
CA ALA A 79 12.04 -1.73 4.38
C ALA A 79 13.03 -0.74 5.00
N LYS A 80 12.54 0.11 5.90
CA LYS A 80 13.38 0.98 6.71
C LYS A 80 12.81 1.03 8.12
N ARG A 81 13.61 0.61 9.10
CA ARG A 81 13.18 0.50 10.50
C ARG A 81 13.16 1.83 11.24
N GLU A 82 14.09 2.72 10.89
CA GLU A 82 14.30 3.98 11.58
C GLU A 82 13.79 5.17 10.75
N GLY A 83 13.24 6.16 11.45
CA GLY A 83 12.68 7.37 10.86
C GLY A 83 11.16 7.42 10.99
N LEU A 84 10.65 8.65 10.99
CA LEU A 84 9.22 8.92 11.00
C LEU A 84 8.75 9.22 9.58
N PHE A 85 7.72 8.51 9.16
CA PHE A 85 7.20 8.55 7.81
C PHE A 85 5.71 8.91 7.82
N THR A 86 5.29 9.71 6.86
CA THR A 86 3.88 10.12 6.72
C THR A 86 3.10 9.05 5.96
N PHE A 87 1.96 8.65 6.51
CA PHE A 87 1.02 7.69 5.94
C PHE A 87 -0.37 8.30 5.86
N ILE A 88 -1.17 7.80 4.93
CA ILE A 88 -2.62 7.96 4.95
C ILE A 88 -3.16 6.84 5.85
N ALA A 89 -3.95 7.21 6.84
CA ALA A 89 -4.78 6.32 7.63
C ALA A 89 -6.18 6.31 7.04
N LEU A 90 -6.56 5.17 6.45
CA LEU A 90 -7.91 4.94 5.92
C LEU A 90 -8.70 4.18 6.97
N GLN A 91 -9.68 4.84 7.60
CA GLN A 91 -10.60 4.18 8.51
C GLN A 91 -11.70 3.50 7.69
N ILE A 92 -11.82 2.20 7.88
CA ILE A 92 -12.69 1.32 7.10
C ILE A 92 -13.70 0.69 8.04
N GLN A 93 -14.96 0.69 7.62
CA GLN A 93 -16.06 0.04 8.32
C GLN A 93 -16.66 -1.04 7.43
N SER A 94 -16.81 -2.25 7.96
CA SER A 94 -17.53 -3.33 7.27
C SER A 94 -18.97 -2.90 7.00
N VAL A 95 -19.45 -3.11 5.78
CA VAL A 95 -20.85 -2.83 5.42
C VAL A 95 -21.79 -3.95 5.93
N VAL A 96 -21.25 -5.12 6.29
CA VAL A 96 -22.05 -6.30 6.69
C VAL A 96 -22.01 -6.58 8.19
N SER A 97 -21.17 -5.88 8.96
CA SER A 97 -21.05 -6.04 10.41
C SER A 97 -20.60 -4.75 11.10
N ASN A 98 -20.42 -4.77 12.43
CA ASN A 98 -19.87 -3.65 13.19
C ASN A 98 -18.33 -3.66 13.23
N LEU A 99 -17.66 -4.50 12.44
CA LEU A 99 -16.20 -4.54 12.36
C LEU A 99 -15.66 -3.26 11.71
N SER A 100 -14.63 -2.68 12.31
CA SER A 100 -13.91 -1.55 11.75
C SER A 100 -12.41 -1.74 11.94
N SER A 101 -11.61 -1.22 11.01
CA SER A 101 -10.16 -1.21 11.09
C SER A 101 -9.60 0.05 10.44
N THR A 102 -8.32 0.32 10.67
CA THR A 102 -7.62 1.44 10.04
C THR A 102 -6.33 0.93 9.43
N ILE A 103 -6.18 1.06 8.10
CA ILE A 103 -4.94 0.72 7.41
C ILE A 103 -4.05 1.96 7.29
N LEU A 104 -2.75 1.79 7.58
CA LEU A 104 -1.73 2.84 7.50
C LEU A 104 -0.82 2.62 6.28
N VAL A 105 -1.04 3.42 5.24
CA VAL A 105 -0.53 3.13 3.90
C VAL A 105 0.01 4.39 3.21
N SER A 106 1.06 4.25 2.40
CA SER A 106 1.55 5.35 1.57
C SER A 106 0.57 5.65 0.43
N ALA A 107 0.46 6.92 0.03
CA ALA A 107 -0.56 7.36 -0.91
C ALA A 107 -0.44 6.75 -2.33
N ASN A 108 0.75 6.31 -2.70
CA ASN A 108 1.08 5.62 -3.94
C ASN A 108 1.04 4.08 -3.82
N HIS A 109 0.59 3.53 -2.69
CA HIS A 109 0.41 2.09 -2.54
C HIS A 109 -0.93 1.62 -3.12
N LEU A 110 -0.98 0.40 -3.65
CA LEU A 110 -2.18 -0.15 -4.27
C LEU A 110 -3.03 -0.95 -3.27
N ILE A 111 -4.31 -0.59 -3.17
CA ILE A 111 -5.35 -1.29 -2.40
C ILE A 111 -6.40 -1.80 -3.37
N PHE A 112 -6.94 -3.00 -3.11
CA PHE A 112 -7.98 -3.56 -3.96
C PHE A 112 -9.34 -2.91 -3.69
N ASP A 113 -9.90 -2.32 -4.73
CA ASP A 113 -11.25 -1.76 -4.76
C ASP A 113 -12.27 -2.91 -4.80
N TYR A 114 -13.33 -2.82 -3.99
CA TYR A 114 -14.31 -3.89 -3.90
C TYR A 114 -15.19 -3.97 -5.16
N ASP A 115 -15.56 -2.82 -5.72
CA ASP A 115 -16.58 -2.71 -6.75
C ASP A 115 -16.06 -3.05 -8.13
N SER A 116 -14.87 -2.55 -8.45
CA SER A 116 -14.18 -2.85 -9.71
C SER A 116 -13.37 -4.15 -9.64
N GLY A 117 -12.96 -4.57 -8.44
CA GLY A 117 -12.00 -5.66 -8.26
C GLY A 117 -10.55 -5.29 -8.60
N GLU A 118 -10.33 -4.07 -9.11
CA GLU A 118 -9.02 -3.59 -9.54
C GLU A 118 -8.25 -2.93 -8.40
N ALA A 119 -6.93 -2.89 -8.52
CA ALA A 119 -6.08 -2.21 -7.55
C ALA A 119 -6.01 -0.69 -7.85
N ARG A 120 -6.27 0.14 -6.84
CA ARG A 120 -6.24 1.62 -6.90
C ARG A 120 -5.18 2.18 -5.97
N PHE A 121 -4.56 3.29 -6.34
CA PHE A 121 -3.67 4.02 -5.44
C PHE A 121 -4.45 4.53 -4.23
N ALA A 122 -3.91 4.32 -3.02
CA ALA A 122 -4.55 4.72 -1.77
C ALA A 122 -4.89 6.23 -1.73
N GLY A 123 -4.03 7.09 -2.28
CA GLY A 123 -4.28 8.54 -2.38
C GLY A 123 -5.35 8.94 -3.40
N LYS A 124 -5.78 8.01 -4.26
CA LYS A 124 -6.92 8.18 -5.18
C LYS A 124 -8.22 7.61 -4.61
N LEU A 125 -8.20 7.01 -3.42
CA LEU A 125 -9.41 6.66 -2.69
C LEU A 125 -10.02 7.91 -2.03
N ARG A 126 -11.32 7.87 -1.80
CA ARG A 126 -12.11 8.93 -1.16
C ARG A 126 -13.03 8.33 -0.10
N VAL A 127 -13.50 9.17 0.83
CA VAL A 127 -14.56 8.77 1.76
C VAL A 127 -15.79 8.34 0.95
N GLY A 128 -16.38 7.20 1.32
CA GLY A 128 -17.46 6.53 0.62
C GLY A 128 -17.00 5.48 -0.41
N ASP A 129 -15.72 5.47 -0.82
CA ASP A 129 -15.20 4.37 -1.63
C ASP A 129 -15.20 3.06 -0.82
N ARG A 130 -15.36 1.92 -1.52
CA ARG A 130 -15.39 0.58 -0.90
C ARG A 130 -14.17 -0.24 -1.31
N VAL A 131 -13.46 -0.77 -0.32
CA VAL A 131 -12.27 -1.62 -0.50
C VAL A 131 -12.57 -3.06 -0.09
N GLN A 132 -11.76 -3.99 -0.60
CA GLN A 132 -11.83 -5.38 -0.19
C GLN A 132 -11.37 -5.52 1.27
N PHE A 133 -12.32 -5.82 2.15
CA PHE A 133 -12.12 -5.92 3.59
C PHE A 133 -12.44 -7.33 4.09
N ILE A 134 -11.64 -7.84 5.03
CA ILE A 134 -11.79 -9.18 5.58
C ILE A 134 -12.68 -9.13 6.82
N ASP A 135 -13.80 -9.84 6.75
CA ASP A 135 -14.75 -9.99 7.85
C ASP A 135 -15.20 -11.45 7.91
N ASN A 136 -15.02 -12.11 9.07
CA ASN A 136 -15.29 -13.55 9.25
C ASN A 136 -14.67 -14.44 8.15
N SER A 137 -13.41 -14.16 7.78
CA SER A 137 -12.66 -14.86 6.72
C SER A 137 -13.21 -14.73 5.30
N GLU A 138 -14.18 -13.84 5.06
CA GLU A 138 -14.68 -13.52 3.72
C GLU A 138 -14.27 -12.10 3.30
N ILE A 139 -14.13 -11.88 2.00
CA ILE A 139 -13.99 -10.53 1.45
C ILE A 139 -15.38 -9.90 1.35
N VAL A 140 -15.55 -8.82 2.09
CA VAL A 140 -16.78 -8.01 2.16
C VAL A 140 -16.46 -6.56 1.73
N PRO A 141 -17.47 -5.76 1.38
CA PRO A 141 -17.23 -4.35 1.14
C PRO A 141 -16.92 -3.65 2.48
N GLY A 142 -15.75 -3.04 2.57
CA GLY A 142 -15.40 -2.10 3.63
C GLY A 142 -15.48 -0.67 3.11
N GLU A 143 -16.37 0.15 3.67
CA GLU A 143 -16.51 1.55 3.29
C GLU A 143 -15.47 2.41 4.01
N ILE A 144 -14.80 3.29 3.27
CA ILE A 144 -13.89 4.28 3.86
C ILE A 144 -14.72 5.40 4.47
N VAL A 145 -14.74 5.48 5.79
CA VAL A 145 -15.52 6.47 6.53
C VAL A 145 -14.71 7.71 6.90
N HIS A 146 -13.38 7.58 6.97
CA HIS A 146 -12.50 8.69 7.30
C HIS A 146 -11.10 8.50 6.71
N ILE A 147 -10.47 9.60 6.33
CA ILE A 147 -9.12 9.62 5.79
C ILE A 147 -8.31 10.67 6.54
N GLN A 148 -7.18 10.30 7.13
CA GLN A 148 -6.33 11.24 7.85
C GLN A 148 -4.85 11.02 7.56
N LEU A 149 -4.04 12.08 7.75
CA LEU A 149 -2.59 11.93 7.79
C LEU A 149 -2.11 11.55 9.19
N THR A 150 -1.15 10.64 9.25
CA THR A 150 -0.44 10.26 10.48
C THR A 150 1.03 10.02 10.19
N LYS A 151 1.89 10.19 11.22
CA LYS A 151 3.29 9.77 11.16
C LYS A 151 3.50 8.48 11.92
N GLN A 152 4.28 7.55 11.37
CA GLN A 152 4.62 6.28 12.00
C GLN A 152 6.11 5.98 11.86
N GLN A 153 6.63 5.20 12.81
CA GLN A 153 8.01 4.74 12.79
C GLN A 153 8.17 3.62 11.75
N GLY A 154 9.15 3.79 10.86
CA GLY A 154 9.51 2.78 9.87
C GLY A 154 8.46 2.57 8.77
N TYR A 155 8.89 1.93 7.69
CA TYR A 155 8.02 1.50 6.61
C TYR A 155 8.43 0.12 6.09
N TYR A 156 7.45 -0.65 5.62
CA TYR A 156 7.66 -2.01 5.15
C TYR A 156 6.76 -2.32 3.94
N ALA A 157 7.34 -2.97 2.93
CA ALA A 157 6.64 -3.48 1.76
C ALA A 157 7.02 -4.95 1.58
N PRO A 158 6.40 -5.86 2.34
CA PRO A 158 6.66 -7.29 2.22
C PRO A 158 6.32 -7.79 0.81
N LEU A 159 7.01 -8.84 0.35
CA LEU A 159 6.74 -9.52 -0.92
C LEU A 159 6.25 -10.94 -0.66
N THR A 160 5.15 -11.30 -1.32
CA THR A 160 4.55 -12.64 -1.36
C THR A 160 4.56 -13.14 -2.81
N PRO A 161 4.53 -14.47 -3.04
CA PRO A 161 4.47 -15.08 -4.36
C PRO A 161 3.32 -14.57 -5.23
N SER A 162 2.11 -14.44 -4.69
CA SER A 162 0.93 -13.92 -5.39
C SER A 162 1.02 -12.41 -5.69
N GLY A 163 1.86 -11.69 -4.95
CA GLY A 163 1.87 -10.23 -4.96
C GLY A 163 0.64 -9.62 -4.28
N THR A 164 -0.09 -10.39 -3.47
CA THR A 164 -1.15 -9.88 -2.59
C THR A 164 -0.84 -10.15 -1.12
N ILE A 165 -1.35 -9.30 -0.24
CA ILE A 165 -1.21 -9.46 1.21
C ILE A 165 -2.40 -8.82 1.95
N ILE A 166 -2.79 -9.37 3.09
CA ILE A 166 -3.78 -8.76 3.98
C ILE A 166 -3.06 -7.99 5.08
N ILE A 167 -3.34 -6.69 5.15
CA ILE A 167 -2.80 -5.75 6.14
C ILE A 167 -3.95 -5.02 6.83
N ASP A 168 -4.00 -5.05 8.16
CA ASP A 168 -5.05 -4.42 8.98
C ASP A 168 -6.47 -4.84 8.53
N GLY A 169 -6.61 -6.07 8.04
CA GLY A 169 -7.87 -6.62 7.52
C GLY A 169 -8.22 -6.19 6.09
N VAL A 170 -7.39 -5.40 5.41
CA VAL A 170 -7.62 -4.93 4.04
C VAL A 170 -6.76 -5.72 3.06
N VAL A 171 -7.33 -6.10 1.92
CA VAL A 171 -6.57 -6.74 0.85
C VAL A 171 -5.79 -5.69 0.07
N ALA A 172 -4.47 -5.84 0.02
CA ALA A 172 -3.57 -4.93 -0.66
C ALA A 172 -2.63 -5.67 -1.62
N SER A 173 -2.13 -4.95 -2.61
CA SER A 173 -1.11 -5.44 -3.53
C SER A 173 0.27 -5.22 -2.92
N ASN A 174 1.23 -6.12 -3.10
CA ASN A 174 2.62 -5.93 -2.68
C ASN A 174 3.35 -4.87 -3.51
N TYR A 175 2.79 -4.49 -4.65
CA TYR A 175 3.37 -3.50 -5.55
C TYR A 175 2.78 -2.13 -5.34
N ALA A 176 3.65 -1.14 -5.49
CA ALA A 176 3.33 0.25 -5.41
C ALA A 176 4.33 0.98 -6.28
N THR A 177 3.88 1.38 -7.48
CA THR A 177 4.50 2.30 -8.47
C THR A 177 3.84 2.11 -9.85
N VAL A 178 3.57 0.86 -10.23
CA VAL A 178 2.87 0.55 -11.50
C VAL A 178 1.39 0.39 -11.19
N SER A 179 0.53 1.16 -11.86
CA SER A 179 -0.92 1.21 -11.58
C SER A 179 -1.67 -0.07 -11.94
N ASN A 180 -1.02 -1.01 -12.63
CA ASN A 180 -1.56 -2.31 -12.98
C ASN A 180 -0.82 -3.40 -12.19
N HIS A 181 -1.54 -3.99 -11.23
CA HIS A 181 -1.03 -5.08 -10.40
C HIS A 181 -0.53 -6.26 -11.24
N ALA A 182 -1.29 -6.70 -12.26
CA ALA A 182 -0.91 -7.82 -13.12
C ALA A 182 0.37 -7.55 -13.92
N LEU A 183 0.54 -6.33 -14.45
CA LEU A 183 1.76 -5.92 -15.14
C LEU A 183 2.95 -5.86 -14.19
N ALA A 184 2.77 -5.24 -13.02
CA ALA A 184 3.79 -5.20 -11.98
C ALA A 184 4.22 -6.62 -11.59
N HIS A 185 3.24 -7.50 -11.40
CA HIS A 185 3.43 -8.89 -11.05
C HIS A 185 4.21 -9.67 -12.12
N GLN A 186 3.89 -9.45 -13.40
CA GLN A 186 4.61 -10.08 -14.52
C GLN A 186 6.07 -9.61 -14.58
N ILE A 187 6.33 -8.31 -14.46
CA ILE A 187 7.69 -7.77 -14.49
C ILE A 187 8.51 -8.29 -13.28
N MET A 188 7.87 -8.36 -12.11
CA MET A 188 8.48 -8.91 -10.90
C MET A 188 8.70 -10.43 -10.93
N GLY A 189 8.20 -11.14 -11.94
CA GLY A 189 8.42 -12.58 -12.11
C GLY A 189 9.90 -12.95 -12.23
N ILE A 190 10.70 -12.16 -12.97
CA ILE A 190 12.14 -12.38 -13.11
C ILE A 190 12.85 -12.18 -11.76
N TYR A 191 12.43 -11.18 -11.00
CA TYR A 191 12.98 -10.89 -9.68
C TYR A 191 12.64 -11.98 -8.67
N ARG A 192 11.38 -12.46 -8.65
CA ARG A 192 10.98 -13.61 -7.81
C ARG A 192 11.81 -14.85 -8.13
N TRP A 193 11.98 -15.17 -9.42
CA TRP A 193 12.83 -16.28 -9.85
C TRP A 193 14.29 -16.13 -9.37
N TRP A 194 14.85 -14.91 -9.46
CA TRP A 194 16.20 -14.64 -8.97
C TRP A 194 16.30 -14.83 -7.45
N ILE A 195 15.35 -14.30 -6.67
CA ILE A 195 15.28 -14.45 -5.21
C ILE A 195 15.24 -15.94 -4.82
N ASP A 196 14.37 -16.71 -5.49
CA ASP A 196 14.20 -18.14 -5.23
C ASP A 196 15.52 -18.90 -5.50
N LEU A 197 16.26 -18.50 -6.53
CA LEU A 197 17.55 -19.10 -6.88
C LEU A 197 18.66 -18.80 -5.86
N VAL A 198 18.72 -17.57 -5.32
CA VAL A 198 19.78 -17.13 -4.39
C VAL A 198 19.41 -17.29 -2.91
N GLY A 199 18.22 -17.81 -2.60
CA GLY A 199 17.80 -18.18 -1.25
C GLY A 199 17.31 -17.01 -0.37
N GLY A 200 16.79 -15.94 -0.95
CA GLY A 200 16.28 -14.78 -0.21
C GLY A 200 17.38 -13.88 0.39
N SER A 201 17.40 -12.61 0.02
CA SER A 201 18.25 -11.63 0.73
C SER A 201 17.60 -11.27 2.06
N LYS A 202 18.32 -11.43 3.18
CA LYS A 202 17.83 -11.08 4.52
C LYS A 202 17.38 -9.62 4.66
N TRP A 203 17.90 -8.73 3.82
CA TRP A 203 17.52 -7.32 3.75
C TRP A 203 17.78 -6.84 2.31
N SER A 204 16.73 -6.59 1.53
CA SER A 204 16.86 -5.70 0.36
C SER A 204 16.68 -4.27 0.85
N GLU A 205 17.82 -3.66 1.19
CA GLU A 205 17.93 -2.21 1.04
C GLU A 205 17.63 -1.89 -0.42
N GLU A 206 16.84 -0.83 -0.61
CA GLU A 206 16.30 -0.28 -1.85
C GLU A 206 16.85 -0.97 -3.11
N ILE A 207 15.98 -1.44 -4.00
CA ILE A 207 16.38 -1.95 -5.33
C ILE A 207 16.07 -0.88 -6.40
N PRO A 208 16.76 0.29 -6.42
CA PRO A 208 16.48 1.38 -7.35
C PRO A 208 16.46 0.93 -8.80
N TRP A 209 17.34 0.01 -9.18
CA TRP A 209 17.50 -0.42 -10.56
C TRP A 209 16.27 -1.17 -11.08
N MET A 210 15.60 -1.94 -10.24
CA MET A 210 14.41 -2.70 -10.62
C MET A 210 13.21 -1.78 -10.78
N LEU A 211 13.04 -0.81 -9.88
CA LEU A 211 12.00 0.22 -10.01
C LEU A 211 12.18 1.03 -11.30
N GLN A 212 13.43 1.40 -11.62
CA GLN A 212 13.77 2.09 -12.86
C GLN A 212 13.47 1.23 -14.09
N THR A 213 13.74 -0.08 -14.01
CA THR A 213 13.46 -1.03 -15.08
C THR A 213 11.95 -1.18 -15.31
N MET A 214 11.16 -1.29 -14.25
CA MET A 214 9.69 -1.36 -14.33
C MET A 214 9.09 -0.10 -14.97
N LEU A 215 9.53 1.08 -14.52
CA LEU A 215 9.08 2.36 -15.07
C LEU A 215 9.50 2.52 -16.54
N SER A 216 10.70 2.06 -16.90
CA SER A 216 11.18 2.12 -18.29
C SER A 216 10.39 1.18 -19.21
N ILE A 217 10.06 -0.03 -18.74
CA ILE A 217 9.22 -0.98 -19.49
C ILE A 217 7.81 -0.41 -19.68
N GLU A 218 7.22 0.19 -18.65
CA GLU A 218 5.91 0.84 -18.76
C GLU A 218 5.92 1.96 -19.81
N GLN A 219 6.93 2.84 -19.77
CA GLN A 219 7.11 3.90 -20.76
C GLN A 219 7.31 3.35 -22.18
N LEU A 220 8.04 2.24 -22.31
CA LEU A 220 8.29 1.59 -23.59
C LEU A 220 7.00 1.02 -24.19
N ILE A 221 6.16 0.34 -23.39
CA ILE A 221 4.87 -0.21 -23.84
C ILE A 221 3.94 0.92 -24.30
N ARG A 222 3.93 2.06 -23.57
CA ARG A 222 3.20 3.27 -23.96
C ARG A 222 3.69 3.82 -25.31
N TRP A 223 5.00 3.87 -25.51
CA TRP A 223 5.61 4.40 -26.75
C TRP A 223 5.23 3.58 -27.99
N PHE A 224 5.08 2.26 -27.85
CA PHE A 224 4.66 1.38 -28.94
C PHE A 224 3.15 1.28 -29.16
N GLY A 225 2.34 2.16 -28.53
CA GLY A 225 0.90 2.20 -28.76
C GLY A 225 0.13 1.00 -28.19
N GLY A 226 0.75 0.21 -27.31
CA GLY A 226 0.05 -0.83 -26.58
C GLY A 226 -1.01 -0.21 -25.68
N GLN A 227 -2.29 -0.50 -25.95
CA GLN A 227 -3.36 -0.26 -24.98
C GLN A 227 -3.25 -1.33 -23.89
N ILE A 228 -2.43 -1.08 -22.89
CA ILE A 228 -2.69 -1.65 -21.58
C ILE A 228 -4.11 -1.15 -21.22
N ALA A 229 -5.01 -2.00 -20.74
CA ALA A 229 -6.28 -1.52 -20.21
C ALA A 229 -5.95 -0.72 -18.93
N ILE A 230 -5.63 0.57 -19.08
CA ILE A 230 -5.18 1.47 -18.00
C ILE A 230 -6.39 2.24 -17.50
N ASN A 231 -7.23 1.60 -16.69
CA ASN A 231 -8.07 2.33 -15.76
C ASN A 231 -7.30 2.45 -14.45
N ASN A 232 -6.22 3.24 -14.42
CA ASN A 232 -5.79 4.00 -13.24
C ASN A 232 -4.58 4.88 -13.55
N PHE A 233 -4.80 6.18 -13.42
CA PHE A 233 -3.90 7.29 -13.69
C PHE A 233 -2.57 7.18 -12.93
N ASN A 234 -1.48 7.65 -13.57
CA ASN A 234 -0.23 7.95 -12.87
C ASN A 234 -0.53 8.69 -11.57
N TYR A 235 0.05 8.25 -10.45
CA TYR A 235 -0.09 8.97 -9.19
C TYR A 235 0.65 10.31 -9.30
N ASP A 236 -0.10 11.39 -9.40
CA ASP A 236 0.38 12.78 -9.56
C ASP A 236 0.94 13.38 -8.27
N GLY A 237 0.96 12.61 -7.17
CA GLY A 237 1.41 13.07 -5.87
C GLY A 237 0.32 13.77 -5.05
N GLN A 238 -0.90 13.91 -5.57
CA GLN A 238 -1.99 14.60 -4.89
C GLN A 238 -3.06 13.64 -4.35
N PHE A 239 -3.50 13.92 -3.13
CA PHE A 239 -4.52 13.15 -2.41
C PHE A 239 -5.34 14.03 -1.48
N GLU A 240 -6.53 13.59 -1.13
CA GLU A 240 -7.44 14.32 -0.23
C GLU A 240 -7.55 13.60 1.10
N VAL A 241 -7.60 14.37 2.19
CA VAL A 241 -7.82 13.87 3.55
C VAL A 241 -8.87 14.70 4.27
N SER A 242 -9.60 14.07 5.18
CA SER A 242 -10.62 14.69 6.03
C SER A 242 -10.00 15.41 7.24
N SER A 243 -8.84 14.95 7.73
CA SER A 243 -8.12 15.59 8.83
C SER A 243 -6.61 15.36 8.77
N ILE A 244 -5.85 16.15 9.55
CA ILE A 244 -4.40 16.06 9.70
C ILE A 244 -4.08 16.05 11.20
N THR A 245 -3.17 15.18 11.63
CA THR A 245 -2.75 15.02 13.04
C THR A 245 -1.25 15.17 13.18
#